data_AF-A0A5E4S686-F1
#
_entry.id   AF-A0A5E4S686-F1
#
_cell.length_a   1.000
_cell.length_b   1.000
_cell.length_c   1.000
_cell.angle_alpha   90.00
_cell.angle_beta   90.00
_cell.angle_gamma   90.00
#
_symmetry.space_group_name_H-M   'P 1'
#
loop_
_entity.id
_entity.type
_entity.pdbx_description
1 polymer ?
#
loop_
_entity_poly.entity_id
_entity_poly.type
_entity_poly.pdbx_seq_one_letter_code
_entity_poly.pdbx_strand_id
1 'polypeptide(L)'
;MITGAIHALRSALNPCRNLEAPSAHLTQAMNTLQQCLQDCSPGSAELTKAIERVEAAFTKNDGWKFIKHCFERDVDRATFVRRLVRNHVSTTPVGFEHVRRTMSEAQLDIYATQLSRALKPHIRAEIISRWSQSEDTGLHLTDGKFIAVGIPGTDMRLSLMDGGFSYRGLDLTQAEATQLLMTRPEGMPPDATLLALMPELTEDHAASNFRIVGEAVGGDGSLLLGLDREAVHRVASAAHDALAGITGSLVERESMARFFHWVGDDIRAAQSRQMIATIMGRTAGGEVAMSLPFTAQHVCKQRAGI
;
A
#
# COMPACT_ATOMS: atom_id res chain seq x y z
N MET A 1 -34.06 23.88 -50.68
CA MET A 1 -32.59 23.71 -50.63
C MET A 1 -31.97 23.82 -49.23
N ILE A 2 -32.72 24.11 -48.15
CA ILE A 2 -32.16 24.33 -46.80
C ILE A 2 -32.03 23.03 -45.97
N THR A 3 -32.80 21.99 -46.29
CA THR A 3 -32.84 20.74 -45.51
C THR A 3 -31.60 19.85 -45.69
N GLY A 4 -30.95 19.90 -46.86
CA GLY A 4 -29.72 19.15 -47.15
C GLY A 4 -28.49 19.69 -46.41
N ALA A 5 -28.42 21.01 -46.21
CA ALA A 5 -27.31 21.65 -45.50
C ALA A 5 -27.32 21.35 -43.99
N ILE A 6 -28.51 21.24 -43.38
CA ILE A 6 -28.65 20.90 -41.95
C ILE A 6 -28.33 19.41 -41.71
N HIS A 7 -28.68 18.51 -42.63
CA HIS A 7 -28.31 17.10 -42.53
C HIS A 7 -26.79 16.89 -42.75
N ALA A 8 -26.17 17.65 -43.65
CA ALA A 8 -24.73 17.63 -43.85
C ALA A 8 -23.98 18.20 -42.63
N LEU A 9 -24.48 19.27 -42.00
CA LEU A 9 -23.92 19.80 -40.74
C LEU A 9 -24.09 18.85 -39.55
N ARG A 10 -25.23 18.15 -39.42
CA ARG A 10 -25.41 17.10 -38.39
C ARG A 10 -24.53 15.87 -38.66
N SER A 11 -24.37 15.46 -39.91
CA SER A 11 -23.46 14.36 -40.29
C SER A 11 -21.98 14.75 -40.22
N ALA A 12 -21.63 16.03 -40.29
CA ALA A 12 -20.26 16.53 -40.09
C ALA A 12 -19.92 16.82 -38.63
N LEU A 13 -20.93 17.12 -37.80
CA LEU A 13 -20.77 17.32 -36.35
C LEU A 13 -20.88 16.01 -35.54
N ASN A 14 -21.50 14.96 -36.07
CA ASN A 14 -21.60 13.66 -35.40
C ASN A 14 -20.28 12.85 -35.30
N PRO A 15 -19.32 12.92 -36.24
CA PRO A 15 -18.01 12.29 -36.08
C PRO A 15 -17.11 13.07 -35.12
N CYS A 16 -17.34 14.38 -34.97
CA CYS A 16 -16.51 15.26 -34.13
C CYS A 16 -16.91 15.25 -32.65
N ARG A 17 -18.01 14.60 -32.28
CA ARG A 17 -18.54 14.60 -30.90
C ARG A 17 -18.36 13.31 -30.12
N ASN A 18 -17.72 12.27 -30.69
CA ASN A 18 -17.77 10.91 -30.11
C ASN A 18 -16.52 10.03 -30.28
N LEU A 19 -15.29 10.56 -30.44
CA LEU A 19 -14.10 9.70 -30.59
C LEU A 19 -12.83 10.19 -29.87
N GLU A 20 -12.96 10.76 -28.67
CA GLU A 20 -11.93 10.45 -27.67
C GLU A 20 -12.41 9.19 -26.96
N ALA A 21 -11.80 8.05 -27.27
CA ALA A 21 -12.16 6.80 -26.63
C ALA A 21 -12.15 6.99 -25.10
N PRO A 22 -13.05 6.35 -24.32
CA PRO A 22 -13.04 6.44 -22.87
C PRO A 22 -11.67 6.13 -22.24
N SER A 23 -10.85 5.30 -22.92
CA SER A 23 -9.44 5.07 -22.60
C SER A 23 -8.54 6.29 -22.80
N ALA A 24 -8.76 7.10 -23.82
CA ALA A 24 -8.02 8.34 -24.06
C ALA A 24 -8.27 9.36 -22.95
N HIS A 25 -9.51 9.47 -22.45
CA HIS A 25 -9.82 10.36 -21.33
C HIS A 25 -9.16 9.92 -20.01
N LEU A 26 -9.12 8.60 -19.74
CA LEU A 26 -8.41 8.06 -18.58
C LEU A 26 -6.90 8.32 -18.69
N THR A 27 -6.33 8.04 -19.86
CA THR A 27 -4.91 8.28 -20.15
C THR A 27 -4.57 9.77 -19.99
N GLN A 28 -5.39 10.67 -20.52
CA GLN A 28 -5.19 12.11 -20.38
C GLN A 28 -5.25 12.56 -18.91
N ALA A 29 -6.19 12.02 -18.13
CA ALA A 29 -6.30 12.33 -16.71
C ALA A 29 -5.07 11.87 -15.93
N MET A 30 -4.59 10.64 -16.19
CA MET A 30 -3.37 10.11 -15.58
C MET A 30 -2.13 10.90 -16.00
N ASN A 31 -1.98 11.25 -17.29
CA ASN A 31 -0.86 12.06 -17.76
C ASN A 31 -0.85 13.45 -17.12
N THR A 32 -2.03 14.07 -16.99
CA THR A 32 -2.16 15.38 -16.31
C THR A 32 -1.76 15.26 -14.84
N LEU A 33 -2.18 14.20 -14.15
CA LEU A 33 -1.79 13.94 -12.77
C LEU A 33 -0.27 13.75 -12.66
N GLN A 34 0.32 12.91 -13.52
CA GLN A 34 1.76 12.64 -13.52
C GLN A 34 2.57 13.93 -13.73
N GLN A 35 2.16 14.78 -14.67
CA GLN A 35 2.79 16.06 -14.90
C GLN A 35 2.66 16.98 -13.66
N CYS A 36 1.47 17.04 -13.05
CA CYS A 36 1.29 17.85 -11.83
C CYS A 36 2.14 17.33 -10.67
N LEU A 37 2.34 16.01 -10.53
CA LEU A 37 3.21 15.44 -9.50
C LEU A 37 4.69 15.78 -9.71
N GLN A 38 5.09 16.11 -10.95
CA GLN A 38 6.45 16.53 -11.28
C GLN A 38 6.64 18.05 -11.12
N ASP A 39 5.66 18.84 -11.56
CA ASP A 39 5.82 20.29 -11.73
C ASP A 39 5.23 21.13 -10.58
N CYS A 40 4.29 20.58 -9.80
CA CYS A 40 3.58 21.35 -8.78
C CYS A 40 4.17 21.18 -7.37
N SER A 41 3.97 22.20 -6.53
CA SER A 41 4.26 22.11 -5.10
C SER A 41 3.19 21.28 -4.35
N PRO A 42 3.55 20.61 -3.23
CA PRO A 42 2.57 19.99 -2.36
C PRO A 42 1.46 20.96 -1.93
N GLY A 43 0.21 20.49 -1.92
CA GLY A 43 -1.01 21.23 -1.62
C GLY A 43 -1.40 22.34 -2.61
N SER A 44 -0.83 22.38 -3.82
CA SER A 44 -1.33 23.27 -4.88
C SER A 44 -2.76 22.92 -5.28
N ALA A 45 -3.54 23.93 -5.69
CA ALA A 45 -4.90 23.72 -6.16
C ALA A 45 -4.93 22.96 -7.49
N GLU A 46 -3.89 23.12 -8.30
CA GLU A 46 -3.67 22.40 -9.55
C GLU A 46 -3.55 20.90 -9.31
N LEU A 47 -2.74 20.49 -8.33
CA LEU A 47 -2.58 19.10 -7.95
C LEU A 47 -3.88 18.52 -7.37
N THR A 48 -4.59 19.28 -6.51
CA THR A 48 -5.92 18.87 -6.02
C THR A 48 -6.89 18.62 -7.18
N LYS A 49 -6.97 19.55 -8.14
CA LYS A 49 -7.85 19.40 -9.32
C LYS A 49 -7.45 18.22 -10.19
N ALA A 50 -6.15 17.95 -10.36
CA ALA A 50 -5.67 16.80 -11.11
C ALA A 50 -6.07 15.47 -10.44
N ILE A 51 -5.92 15.38 -9.12
CA ILE A 51 -6.37 14.22 -8.32
C ILE A 51 -7.88 14.02 -8.46
N GLU A 52 -8.67 15.08 -8.26
CA GLU A 52 -10.14 15.03 -8.39
C GLU A 52 -10.59 14.60 -9.79
N ARG A 53 -9.86 15.03 -10.83
CA ARG A 53 -10.14 14.62 -12.22
C ARG A 53 -9.91 13.13 -12.42
N VAL A 54 -8.82 12.58 -11.88
CA VAL A 54 -8.56 11.14 -11.90
C VAL A 54 -9.62 10.39 -11.10
N GLU A 55 -9.94 10.83 -9.88
CA GLU A 55 -11.02 10.23 -9.07
C GLU A 55 -12.34 10.18 -9.84
N ALA A 56 -12.73 11.28 -10.50
CA ALA A 56 -13.95 11.36 -11.30
C ALA A 56 -13.89 10.44 -12.53
N ALA A 57 -12.74 10.35 -13.21
CA ALA A 57 -12.59 9.52 -14.40
C ALA A 57 -12.71 8.02 -14.07
N PHE A 58 -12.07 7.55 -13.00
CA PHE A 58 -12.16 6.17 -12.53
C PHE A 58 -13.51 5.83 -11.87
N THR A 59 -14.22 6.83 -11.37
CA THR A 59 -15.60 6.67 -10.87
C THR A 59 -16.64 6.61 -12.01
N LYS A 60 -16.30 6.89 -13.28
CA LYS A 60 -17.19 6.69 -14.45
C LYS A 60 -17.10 5.28 -15.02
N ASN A 61 -18.19 4.78 -15.61
CA ASN A 61 -18.40 3.35 -15.92
C ASN A 61 -17.22 2.68 -16.64
N ASP A 62 -16.57 3.38 -17.55
CA ASP A 62 -15.43 2.80 -18.29
C ASP A 62 -14.16 2.75 -17.44
N GLY A 63 -13.85 3.80 -16.66
CA GLY A 63 -12.75 3.79 -15.70
C GLY A 63 -12.92 2.75 -14.58
N TRP A 64 -14.15 2.52 -14.12
CA TRP A 64 -14.39 1.44 -13.16
C TRP A 64 -14.26 0.06 -13.78
N LYS A 65 -14.75 -0.15 -15.01
CA LYS A 65 -14.50 -1.42 -15.71
C LYS A 65 -13.01 -1.68 -15.82
N PHE A 66 -12.23 -0.63 -16.04
CA PHE A 66 -10.76 -0.70 -16.10
C PHE A 66 -10.14 -1.16 -14.79
N ILE A 67 -10.56 -0.71 -13.60
CA ILE A 67 -9.94 -1.16 -12.33
C ILE A 67 -10.67 -2.31 -11.63
N LYS A 68 -11.97 -2.54 -11.86
CA LYS A 68 -12.76 -3.56 -11.14
C LYS A 68 -12.27 -4.99 -11.40
N HIS A 69 -11.57 -5.20 -12.52
CA HIS A 69 -11.02 -6.52 -12.80
C HIS A 69 -9.94 -6.87 -11.79
N CYS A 70 -9.25 -5.86 -11.21
CA CYS A 70 -8.20 -6.02 -10.21
C CYS A 70 -8.72 -6.34 -8.80
N PHE A 71 -9.93 -5.88 -8.44
CA PHE A 71 -10.41 -5.87 -7.05
C PHE A 71 -11.76 -6.57 -6.82
N GLU A 72 -11.94 -7.13 -5.63
CA GLU A 72 -13.19 -7.72 -5.17
C GLU A 72 -14.28 -6.67 -4.92
N ARG A 73 -15.54 -7.10 -4.99
CA ARG A 73 -16.72 -6.25 -5.29
C ARG A 73 -17.24 -5.38 -4.14
N ASP A 74 -16.72 -5.52 -2.92
CA ASP A 74 -17.49 -5.17 -1.71
C ASP A 74 -17.24 -3.76 -1.15
N VAL A 75 -16.97 -2.77 -2.00
CA VAL A 75 -16.77 -1.39 -1.54
C VAL A 75 -17.54 -0.39 -2.40
N ASP A 76 -18.09 0.63 -1.74
CA ASP A 76 -18.58 1.83 -2.42
C ASP A 76 -17.54 2.35 -3.41
N ARG A 77 -17.94 2.44 -4.67
CA ARG A 77 -17.06 2.71 -5.80
C ARG A 77 -16.32 4.04 -5.66
N ALA A 78 -17.03 5.10 -5.28
CA ALA A 78 -16.44 6.44 -5.18
C ALA A 78 -15.39 6.48 -4.07
N THR A 79 -15.72 5.89 -2.92
CA THR A 79 -14.81 5.76 -1.78
C THR A 79 -13.60 4.91 -2.13
N PHE A 80 -13.80 3.79 -2.82
CA PHE A 80 -12.73 2.89 -3.24
C PHE A 80 -11.75 3.59 -4.19
N VAL A 81 -12.27 4.22 -5.25
CA VAL A 81 -11.45 4.97 -6.22
C VAL A 81 -10.66 6.06 -5.53
N ARG A 82 -11.28 6.82 -4.62
CA ARG A 82 -10.58 7.86 -3.85
C ARG A 82 -9.43 7.29 -3.02
N ARG A 83 -9.63 6.16 -2.33
CA ARG A 83 -8.56 5.49 -1.57
C ARG A 83 -7.43 5.06 -2.50
N LEU A 84 -7.77 4.42 -3.62
CA LEU A 84 -6.81 3.94 -4.61
C LEU A 84 -5.97 5.08 -5.21
N VAL A 85 -6.61 6.16 -5.67
CA VAL A 85 -5.92 7.31 -6.27
C VAL A 85 -5.01 7.98 -5.24
N ARG A 86 -5.47 8.18 -4.00
CA ARG A 86 -4.63 8.80 -2.96
C ARG A 86 -3.45 7.92 -2.57
N ASN A 87 -3.65 6.62 -2.49
CA ASN A 87 -2.56 5.67 -2.24
C ASN A 87 -1.55 5.66 -3.40
N HIS A 88 -2.01 5.68 -4.66
CA HIS A 88 -1.13 5.82 -5.81
C HIS A 88 -0.34 7.13 -5.80
N VAL A 89 -1.00 8.27 -5.54
CA VAL A 89 -0.35 9.59 -5.47
C VAL A 89 0.71 9.63 -4.36
N SER A 90 0.47 8.94 -3.24
CA SER A 90 1.44 8.84 -2.15
C SER A 90 2.72 8.07 -2.50
N THR A 91 2.80 7.45 -3.68
CA THR A 91 4.03 6.81 -4.17
C THR A 91 5.05 7.79 -4.76
N THR A 92 4.75 9.10 -4.74
CA THR A 92 5.67 10.18 -5.14
C THR A 92 5.90 11.11 -3.96
N PRO A 93 7.07 11.76 -3.82
CA PRO A 93 7.32 12.66 -2.69
C PRO A 93 6.36 13.86 -2.66
N VAL A 94 6.07 14.48 -3.81
CA VAL A 94 5.11 15.59 -3.91
C VAL A 94 3.71 15.15 -3.50
N GLY A 95 3.28 13.98 -4.00
CA GLY A 95 1.97 13.42 -3.70
C GLY A 95 1.83 12.98 -2.24
N PHE A 96 2.86 12.38 -1.66
CA PHE A 96 2.89 12.00 -0.24
C PHE A 96 2.73 13.23 0.66
N GLU A 97 3.52 14.28 0.44
CA GLU A 97 3.40 15.54 1.18
C GLU A 97 2.05 16.23 0.97
N HIS A 98 1.48 16.16 -0.24
CA HIS A 98 0.13 16.67 -0.50
C HIS A 98 -0.91 15.93 0.35
N VAL A 99 -0.84 14.59 0.37
CA VAL A 99 -1.81 13.75 1.07
C VAL A 99 -1.68 13.91 2.60
N ARG A 100 -0.46 14.00 3.14
CA ARG A 100 -0.17 14.21 4.57
C ARG A 100 -0.81 15.46 5.16
N ARG A 101 -1.11 16.49 4.34
CA ARG A 101 -1.84 17.68 4.78
C ARG A 101 -3.30 17.42 5.16
N THR A 102 -3.87 16.31 4.70
CA THR A 102 -5.30 15.99 4.88
C THR A 102 -5.55 14.65 5.57
N MET A 103 -4.51 13.83 5.73
CA MET A 103 -4.60 12.55 6.44
C MET A 103 -3.27 12.15 7.08
N SER A 104 -3.37 11.40 8.16
CA SER A 104 -2.22 10.80 8.83
C SER A 104 -1.69 9.58 8.07
N GLU A 105 -0.41 9.24 8.31
CA GLU A 105 0.21 8.03 7.79
C GLU A 105 -0.51 6.75 8.26
N ALA A 106 -1.02 6.73 9.50
CA ALA A 106 -1.84 5.62 9.99
C ALA A 106 -3.12 5.42 9.16
N GLN A 107 -3.74 6.50 8.68
CA GLN A 107 -4.90 6.39 7.79
C GLN A 107 -4.52 5.90 6.39
N LEU A 108 -3.36 6.32 5.89
CA LEU A 108 -2.80 5.80 4.64
C LEU A 108 -2.50 4.30 4.74
N ASP A 109 -1.95 3.85 5.87
CA ASP A 109 -1.67 2.43 6.12
C ASP A 109 -2.95 1.59 6.16
N ILE A 110 -4.02 2.10 6.79
CA ILE A 110 -5.35 1.48 6.74
C ILE A 110 -5.85 1.37 5.30
N TYR A 111 -5.65 2.40 4.47
CA TYR A 111 -6.06 2.36 3.07
C TYR A 111 -5.23 1.35 2.27
N ALA A 112 -3.91 1.34 2.45
CA ALA A 112 -3.01 0.35 1.83
C ALA A 112 -3.46 -1.07 2.17
N THR A 113 -3.69 -1.36 3.46
CA THR A 113 -4.17 -2.66 3.95
C THR A 113 -5.49 -3.05 3.28
N GLN A 114 -6.47 -2.14 3.25
CA GLN A 114 -7.78 -2.41 2.66
C GLN A 114 -7.71 -2.65 1.14
N LEU A 115 -6.86 -1.91 0.44
CA LEU A 115 -6.64 -2.07 -1.00
C LEU A 115 -5.94 -3.39 -1.31
N SER A 116 -4.89 -3.73 -0.57
CA SER A 116 -4.18 -5.01 -0.70
C SER A 116 -5.12 -6.19 -0.44
N ARG A 117 -5.93 -6.12 0.62
CA ARG A 117 -6.93 -7.15 0.92
C ARG A 117 -7.99 -7.31 -0.17
N ALA A 118 -8.34 -6.22 -0.84
CA ALA A 118 -9.34 -6.22 -1.88
C ALA A 118 -8.79 -6.73 -3.22
N LEU A 119 -7.48 -6.96 -3.37
CA LEU A 119 -6.92 -7.52 -4.60
C LEU A 119 -7.51 -8.90 -4.85
N LYS A 120 -7.91 -9.16 -6.10
CA LYS A 120 -8.30 -10.52 -6.48
C LYS A 120 -7.09 -11.45 -6.43
N PRO A 121 -7.30 -12.75 -6.11
CA PRO A 121 -6.21 -13.71 -5.98
C PRO A 121 -5.25 -13.76 -7.18
N HIS A 122 -5.76 -13.70 -8.42
CA HIS A 122 -4.91 -13.74 -9.61
C HIS A 122 -4.05 -12.49 -9.80
N ILE A 123 -4.52 -11.33 -9.31
CA ILE A 123 -3.78 -10.07 -9.39
C ILE A 123 -2.68 -10.03 -8.34
N ARG A 124 -2.99 -10.47 -7.11
CA ARG A 124 -1.98 -10.71 -6.07
C ARG A 124 -0.90 -11.66 -6.58
N ALA A 125 -1.30 -12.79 -7.15
CA ALA A 125 -0.37 -13.77 -7.70
C ALA A 125 0.50 -13.18 -8.82
N GLU A 126 -0.08 -12.37 -9.71
CA GLU A 126 0.69 -11.71 -10.77
C GLU A 126 1.71 -10.73 -10.21
N ILE A 127 1.34 -9.86 -9.25
CA ILE A 127 2.26 -8.95 -8.54
C ILE A 127 3.46 -9.73 -8.01
N ILE A 128 3.20 -10.83 -7.30
CA ILE A 128 4.24 -11.67 -6.70
C ILE A 128 5.08 -12.36 -7.77
N SER A 129 4.48 -12.84 -8.86
CA SER A 129 5.23 -13.51 -9.92
C SER A 129 6.25 -12.59 -10.60
N ARG A 130 5.94 -11.29 -10.74
CA ARG A 130 6.82 -10.28 -11.35
C ARG A 130 8.11 -10.06 -10.56
N TRP A 131 8.10 -10.28 -9.25
CA TRP A 131 9.29 -10.16 -8.41
C TRP A 131 10.42 -11.14 -8.77
N SER A 132 10.11 -12.21 -9.49
CA SER A 132 11.11 -13.16 -10.00
C SER A 132 11.75 -12.72 -11.33
N GLN A 133 11.22 -11.67 -11.95
CA GLN A 133 11.65 -11.19 -13.25
C GLN A 133 12.84 -10.24 -13.11
N SER A 134 13.70 -10.19 -14.13
CA SER A 134 14.81 -9.23 -14.15
C SER A 134 14.36 -7.82 -14.53
N GLU A 135 13.25 -7.69 -15.26
CA GLU A 135 12.68 -6.42 -15.74
C GLU A 135 11.18 -6.40 -15.42
N ASP A 136 10.58 -5.20 -15.33
CA ASP A 136 9.15 -5.02 -14.99
C ASP A 136 8.73 -5.77 -13.70
N THR A 137 9.57 -5.66 -12.66
CA THR A 137 9.26 -6.26 -11.36
C THR A 137 8.00 -5.66 -10.74
N GLY A 138 7.60 -4.46 -11.18
CA GLY A 138 6.52 -3.68 -10.60
C GLY A 138 6.84 -3.23 -9.19
N LEU A 139 8.04 -3.48 -8.66
CA LEU A 139 8.46 -3.09 -7.32
C LEU A 139 9.16 -1.75 -7.39
N HIS A 140 8.67 -0.77 -6.65
CA HIS A 140 9.26 0.56 -6.60
C HIS A 140 9.68 0.89 -5.17
N LEU A 141 10.85 1.50 -5.02
CA LEU A 141 11.21 2.20 -3.80
C LEU A 141 10.97 3.68 -4.04
N THR A 142 10.03 4.26 -3.29
CA THR A 142 9.67 5.67 -3.42
C THR A 142 10.69 6.55 -2.70
N ASP A 143 10.79 7.83 -3.09
CA ASP A 143 11.68 8.79 -2.39
C ASP A 143 11.28 9.02 -0.93
N GLY A 144 10.01 8.75 -0.58
CA GLY A 144 9.51 8.70 0.80
C GLY A 144 9.89 7.41 1.54
N LYS A 145 10.76 6.59 0.96
CA LYS A 145 11.24 5.29 1.47
C LYS A 145 10.16 4.23 1.66
N PHE A 146 8.97 4.43 1.10
CA PHE A 146 7.94 3.40 1.03
C PHE A 146 8.20 2.44 -0.11
N ILE A 147 7.84 1.18 0.10
CA ILE A 147 7.77 0.17 -0.95
C ILE A 147 6.41 0.32 -1.62
N ALA A 148 6.40 0.41 -2.95
CA ALA A 148 5.17 0.43 -3.74
C ALA A 148 5.18 -0.67 -4.79
N VAL A 149 4.01 -1.23 -5.10
CA VAL A 149 3.84 -2.25 -6.13
C VAL A 149 2.89 -1.79 -7.22
N GLY A 150 3.27 -1.98 -8.48
CA GLY A 150 2.39 -1.75 -9.62
C GLY A 150 1.18 -2.69 -9.57
N ILE A 151 0.00 -2.17 -9.93
CA ILE A 151 -1.19 -3.00 -10.10
C ILE A 151 -1.24 -3.47 -11.55
N PRO A 152 -1.15 -4.80 -11.80
CA PRO A 152 -1.20 -5.36 -13.15
C PRO A 152 -2.34 -4.84 -14.01
N GLY A 153 -2.04 -4.54 -15.27
CA GLY A 153 -3.00 -4.04 -16.25
C GLY A 153 -3.43 -2.59 -16.02
N THR A 154 -2.75 -1.84 -15.15
CA THR A 154 -3.03 -0.44 -14.86
C THR A 154 -1.75 0.38 -14.71
N ASP A 155 -1.87 1.70 -14.80
CA ASP A 155 -0.77 2.63 -14.50
C ASP A 155 -0.72 3.02 -13.00
N MET A 156 -1.52 2.35 -12.16
CA MET A 156 -1.61 2.65 -10.74
C MET A 156 -0.65 1.79 -9.92
N ARG A 157 -0.29 2.31 -8.75
CA ARG A 157 0.60 1.68 -7.79
C ARG A 157 -0.09 1.63 -6.43
N LEU A 158 0.20 0.59 -5.66
CA LEU A 158 -0.15 0.47 -4.26
C LEU A 158 1.07 0.72 -3.40
N SER A 159 1.05 1.78 -2.59
CA SER A 159 2.02 1.95 -1.52
C SER A 159 1.75 0.92 -0.43
N LEU A 160 2.74 0.08 -0.14
CA LEU A 160 2.70 -0.93 0.90
C LEU A 160 3.35 -0.35 2.17
N MET A 161 2.51 -0.10 3.16
CA MET A 161 2.91 0.32 4.51
C MET A 161 2.82 -0.91 5.45
N ASP A 162 3.01 -0.73 6.77
CA ASP A 162 3.02 -1.84 7.76
C ASP A 162 1.86 -2.82 7.58
N GLY A 163 0.62 -2.34 7.64
CA GLY A 163 -0.56 -3.18 7.47
C GLY A 163 -0.68 -3.77 6.05
N GLY A 164 -0.09 -3.11 5.04
CA GLY A 164 -0.02 -3.60 3.66
C GLY A 164 0.73 -4.93 3.52
N PHE A 165 1.71 -5.20 4.38
CA PHE A 165 2.47 -6.46 4.41
C PHE A 165 1.90 -7.49 5.40
N SER A 166 0.89 -7.13 6.18
CA SER A 166 0.31 -8.03 7.19
C SER A 166 -0.52 -9.17 6.59
N TYR A 167 -0.94 -10.10 7.44
CA TYR A 167 -1.95 -11.12 7.14
C TYR A 167 -3.30 -10.53 6.68
N ARG A 168 -3.55 -9.24 6.93
CA ARG A 168 -4.72 -8.51 6.42
C ARG A 168 -4.43 -7.73 5.14
N GLY A 169 -3.18 -7.70 4.71
CA GLY A 169 -2.70 -7.03 3.50
C GLY A 169 -2.39 -8.04 2.41
N LEU A 170 -1.13 -8.11 1.98
CA LEU A 170 -0.67 -9.08 0.98
C LEU A 170 -0.58 -10.51 1.51
N ASP A 171 -0.48 -10.72 2.83
CA ASP A 171 -0.43 -12.04 3.45
C ASP A 171 0.63 -12.94 2.78
N LEU A 172 1.88 -12.49 2.81
CA LEU A 172 2.97 -13.15 2.10
C LEU A 172 3.34 -14.45 2.80
N THR A 173 3.52 -15.53 2.04
CA THR A 173 4.19 -16.72 2.55
C THR A 173 5.69 -16.47 2.68
N GLN A 174 6.39 -17.34 3.41
CA GLN A 174 7.85 -17.27 3.56
C GLN A 174 8.60 -17.21 2.21
N ALA A 175 8.15 -18.00 1.24
CA ALA A 175 8.73 -18.03 -0.10
C ALA A 175 8.52 -16.70 -0.84
N GLU A 176 7.33 -16.11 -0.75
CA GLU A 176 7.00 -14.85 -1.40
C GLU A 176 7.70 -13.65 -0.73
N ALA A 177 7.83 -13.66 0.59
CA ALA A 177 8.60 -12.66 1.34
C ALA A 177 10.10 -12.77 1.02
N THR A 178 10.64 -13.99 0.95
CA THR A 178 12.02 -14.22 0.50
C THR A 178 12.24 -13.69 -0.92
N GLN A 179 11.32 -13.99 -1.83
CA GLN A 179 11.38 -13.50 -3.19
C GLN A 179 11.37 -11.97 -3.23
N LEU A 180 10.45 -11.32 -2.50
CA LEU A 180 10.36 -9.87 -2.36
C LEU A 180 11.69 -9.24 -1.90
N LEU A 181 12.30 -9.81 -0.86
CA LEU A 181 13.58 -9.34 -0.31
C LEU A 181 14.73 -9.44 -1.32
N MET A 182 14.69 -10.43 -2.20
CA MET A 182 15.69 -10.65 -3.26
C MET A 182 15.39 -9.85 -4.53
N THR A 183 14.20 -9.28 -4.67
CA THR A 183 13.81 -8.48 -5.83
C THR A 183 14.61 -7.19 -5.89
N ARG A 184 14.98 -6.81 -7.12
CA ARG A 184 15.52 -5.50 -7.44
C ARG A 184 14.37 -4.51 -7.69
N PRO A 185 14.23 -3.43 -6.90
CA PRO A 185 13.29 -2.37 -7.23
C PRO A 185 13.61 -1.73 -8.58
N GLU A 186 12.59 -1.27 -9.29
CA GLU A 186 12.74 -0.62 -10.58
C GLU A 186 13.61 0.64 -10.50
N GLY A 187 14.46 0.83 -11.51
CA GLY A 187 15.40 1.94 -11.58
C GLY A 187 16.65 1.78 -10.73
N MET A 188 16.76 0.72 -9.92
CA MET A 188 17.93 0.46 -9.09
C MET A 188 19.02 -0.35 -9.82
N PRO A 189 20.30 -0.22 -9.39
CA PRO A 189 21.40 -1.04 -9.90
C PRO A 189 21.14 -2.55 -9.73
N PRO A 190 21.74 -3.42 -10.58
CA PRO A 190 21.53 -4.88 -10.55
C PRO A 190 21.74 -5.57 -9.19
N ASP A 191 22.62 -5.05 -8.37
CA ASP A 191 23.00 -5.57 -7.05
C ASP A 191 22.18 -4.99 -5.89
N ALA A 192 21.35 -3.98 -6.16
CA ALA A 192 20.52 -3.32 -5.16
C ALA A 192 19.19 -4.06 -4.94
N THR A 193 19.25 -5.20 -4.25
CA THR A 193 18.05 -5.92 -3.80
C THR A 193 17.32 -5.14 -2.72
N LEU A 194 16.03 -5.41 -2.53
CA LEU A 194 15.26 -4.77 -1.46
C LEU A 194 15.92 -4.98 -0.09
N LEU A 195 16.38 -6.20 0.22
CA LEU A 195 17.08 -6.50 1.47
C LEU A 195 18.31 -5.62 1.69
N ALA A 196 19.09 -5.34 0.64
CA ALA A 196 20.26 -4.47 0.72
C ALA A 196 19.89 -3.01 1.03
N LEU A 197 18.71 -2.57 0.58
CA LEU A 197 18.20 -1.21 0.76
C LEU A 197 17.48 -1.00 2.10
N MET A 198 16.93 -2.06 2.72
CA MET A 198 16.15 -1.98 3.96
C MET A 198 16.83 -1.27 5.14
N PRO A 199 18.16 -1.35 5.36
CA PRO A 199 18.81 -0.58 6.43
C PRO A 199 18.51 0.93 6.34
N GLU A 200 18.47 1.50 5.14
CA GLU A 200 18.17 2.92 4.91
C GLU A 200 16.70 3.28 5.15
N LEU A 201 15.82 2.26 5.12
CA LEU A 201 14.37 2.40 5.32
C LEU A 201 13.96 2.21 6.79
N THR A 202 14.82 1.60 7.61
CA THR A 202 14.45 1.11 8.94
C THR A 202 14.14 2.23 9.93
N GLU A 203 14.82 3.37 9.83
CA GLU A 203 14.56 4.53 10.72
C GLU A 203 13.13 5.06 10.58
N ASP A 204 12.61 5.09 9.36
CA ASP A 204 11.30 5.65 9.04
C ASP A 204 10.20 4.59 9.06
N HIS A 205 10.53 3.33 8.74
CA HIS A 205 9.56 2.25 8.48
C HIS A 205 9.86 0.95 9.26
N ALA A 206 10.34 1.07 10.50
CA ALA A 206 10.75 -0.07 11.33
C ALA A 206 9.70 -1.20 11.42
N ALA A 207 8.41 -0.85 11.55
CA ALA A 207 7.34 -1.84 11.65
C ALA A 207 7.17 -2.65 10.35
N SER A 208 7.12 -1.96 9.20
CA SER A 208 7.04 -2.60 7.88
C SER A 208 8.25 -3.49 7.63
N ASN A 209 9.46 -3.00 7.96
CA ASN A 209 10.68 -3.76 7.79
C ASN A 209 10.72 -5.01 8.66
N PHE A 210 10.35 -4.87 9.94
CA PHE A 210 10.27 -5.99 10.86
C PHE A 210 9.29 -7.05 10.36
N ARG A 211 8.16 -6.63 9.79
CA ARG A 211 7.15 -7.53 9.24
C ARG A 211 7.63 -8.27 8.01
N ILE A 212 8.19 -7.58 7.01
CA ILE A 212 8.69 -8.22 5.78
C ILE A 212 9.78 -9.25 6.12
N VAL A 213 10.73 -8.88 6.98
CA VAL A 213 11.78 -9.80 7.43
C VAL A 213 11.19 -10.94 8.27
N GLY A 214 10.21 -10.63 9.11
CA GLY A 214 9.46 -11.60 9.90
C GLY A 214 8.75 -12.67 9.09
N GLU A 215 8.15 -12.30 7.95
CA GLU A 215 7.51 -13.25 7.04
C GLU A 215 8.55 -14.11 6.30
N ALA A 216 9.73 -13.57 5.99
CA ALA A 216 10.83 -14.35 5.38
C ALA A 216 11.48 -15.35 6.36
N VAL A 217 11.30 -15.15 7.67
CA VAL A 217 11.73 -16.05 8.73
C VAL A 217 10.63 -17.08 9.00
N GLY A 218 10.93 -18.36 8.79
CA GLY A 218 10.01 -19.46 9.01
C GLY A 218 9.56 -19.56 10.48
N GLY A 219 8.48 -20.27 10.74
CA GLY A 219 7.95 -20.44 12.11
C GLY A 219 8.93 -21.11 13.09
N ASP A 220 9.97 -21.78 12.60
CA ASP A 220 11.07 -22.35 13.37
C ASP A 220 12.30 -21.42 13.51
N GLY A 221 12.26 -20.23 12.89
CA GLY A 221 13.36 -19.28 12.84
C GLY A 221 14.30 -19.46 11.64
N SER A 222 14.03 -20.41 10.73
CA SER A 222 14.87 -20.68 9.56
C SER A 222 14.70 -19.67 8.43
N LEU A 223 15.71 -19.55 7.57
CA LEU A 223 15.65 -18.78 6.32
C LEU A 223 15.64 -19.71 5.11
N LEU A 224 14.96 -19.29 4.04
CA LEU A 224 15.07 -19.96 2.74
C LEU A 224 16.40 -19.62 2.06
N LEU A 225 16.82 -20.50 1.14
CA LEU A 225 18.04 -20.33 0.36
C LEU A 225 18.02 -19.01 -0.42
N GLY A 226 19.17 -18.34 -0.49
CA GLY A 226 19.37 -17.09 -1.21
C GLY A 226 19.42 -15.85 -0.32
N LEU A 227 18.80 -15.87 0.87
CA LEU A 227 18.91 -14.77 1.82
C LEU A 227 20.24 -14.82 2.58
N ASP A 228 20.96 -13.71 2.56
CA ASP A 228 22.15 -13.52 3.40
C ASP A 228 21.71 -13.38 4.86
N ARG A 229 22.13 -14.34 5.69
CA ARG A 229 21.79 -14.41 7.11
C ARG A 229 22.23 -13.17 7.88
N GLU A 230 23.41 -12.63 7.60
CA GLU A 230 23.92 -11.45 8.31
C GLU A 230 23.16 -10.19 7.89
N ALA A 231 22.82 -10.06 6.61
CA ALA A 231 21.99 -8.96 6.13
C ALA A 231 20.59 -8.98 6.77
N VAL A 232 19.96 -10.17 6.82
CA VAL A 232 18.67 -10.35 7.52
C VAL A 232 18.80 -10.00 9.00
N HIS A 233 19.86 -10.47 9.68
CA HIS A 233 20.09 -10.16 11.09
C HIS A 233 20.28 -8.65 11.34
N ARG A 234 21.03 -7.95 10.49
CA ARG A 234 21.21 -6.49 10.59
C ARG A 234 19.88 -5.74 10.47
N VAL A 235 19.06 -6.08 9.48
CA VAL A 235 17.75 -5.42 9.29
C VAL A 235 16.80 -5.76 10.43
N ALA A 236 16.71 -7.04 10.80
CA ALA A 236 15.84 -7.51 11.89
C ALA A 236 16.20 -6.85 13.23
N SER A 237 17.49 -6.77 13.56
CA SER A 237 17.97 -6.16 14.80
C SER A 237 17.70 -4.66 14.85
N ALA A 238 18.01 -3.93 13.76
CA ALA A 238 17.73 -2.50 13.68
C ALA A 238 16.22 -2.20 13.81
N ALA A 239 15.37 -2.97 13.12
CA ALA A 239 13.93 -2.82 13.21
C ALA A 239 13.40 -3.19 14.60
N HIS A 240 13.90 -4.27 15.20
CA HIS A 240 13.54 -4.68 16.57
C HIS A 240 13.84 -3.56 17.58
N ASP A 241 15.02 -2.96 17.49
CA ASP A 241 15.46 -1.93 18.44
C ASP A 241 14.65 -0.64 18.29
N ALA A 242 14.34 -0.23 17.06
CA ALA A 242 13.46 0.90 16.79
C ALA A 242 12.04 0.68 17.32
N LEU A 243 11.58 -0.58 17.38
CA LEU A 243 10.26 -0.96 17.88
C LEU A 243 10.22 -1.19 19.41
N ALA A 244 11.34 -1.06 20.13
CA ALA A 244 11.41 -1.42 21.55
C ALA A 244 10.43 -0.63 22.44
N GLY A 245 10.11 0.61 22.05
CA GLY A 245 9.17 1.48 22.76
C GLY A 245 7.71 1.39 22.29
N ILE A 246 7.41 0.66 21.20
CA ILE A 246 6.08 0.64 20.60
C ILE A 246 5.22 -0.44 21.24
N THR A 247 4.04 -0.03 21.74
CA THR A 247 3.05 -0.95 22.29
C THR A 247 2.22 -1.58 21.18
N GLY A 248 2.33 -2.89 21.00
CA GLY A 248 1.55 -3.63 20.01
C GLY A 248 2.05 -5.06 19.81
N SER A 249 1.19 -5.93 19.29
CA SER A 249 1.56 -7.30 18.92
C SER A 249 1.92 -7.37 17.44
N LEU A 250 3.10 -7.92 17.17
CA LEU A 250 3.50 -8.36 15.84
C LEU A 250 3.55 -9.88 15.89
N VAL A 251 2.87 -10.53 14.94
CA VAL A 251 2.74 -12.00 14.88
C VAL A 251 4.11 -12.64 14.67
N GLU A 252 4.99 -11.90 14.00
CA GLU A 252 6.33 -12.25 13.60
C GLU A 252 7.31 -12.28 14.80
N ARG A 253 6.93 -11.82 15.99
CA ARG A 253 7.84 -11.79 17.16
C ARG A 253 8.31 -13.18 17.58
N GLU A 254 7.47 -14.21 17.45
CA GLU A 254 7.83 -15.58 17.85
C GLU A 254 8.85 -16.19 16.88
N SER A 255 8.62 -16.07 15.57
CA SER A 255 9.59 -16.52 14.55
C SER A 255 10.89 -15.72 14.66
N MET A 256 10.81 -14.41 14.89
CA MET A 256 11.98 -13.56 15.07
C MET A 256 12.79 -13.91 16.32
N ALA A 257 12.14 -14.24 17.44
CA ALA A 257 12.84 -14.69 18.64
C ALA A 257 13.63 -15.98 18.42
N ARG A 258 13.08 -16.90 17.62
CA ARG A 258 13.77 -18.14 17.22
C ARG A 258 14.94 -17.85 16.29
N PHE A 259 14.74 -16.97 15.31
CA PHE A 259 15.80 -16.53 14.41
C PHE A 259 16.96 -15.86 15.15
N PHE A 260 16.69 -14.90 16.04
CA PHE A 260 17.72 -14.25 16.86
C PHE A 260 18.51 -15.27 17.67
N HIS A 261 17.83 -16.23 18.30
CA HIS A 261 18.53 -17.30 19.03
C HIS A 261 19.40 -18.17 18.10
N TRP A 262 18.88 -18.55 16.93
CA TRP A 262 19.62 -19.34 15.95
C TRP A 262 20.90 -18.65 15.46
N VAL A 263 20.89 -17.31 15.30
CA VAL A 263 22.07 -16.53 14.91
C VAL A 263 22.97 -16.12 16.10
N GLY A 264 22.63 -16.52 17.33
CA GLY A 264 23.40 -16.23 18.55
C GLY A 264 23.13 -14.86 19.19
N ASP A 265 22.05 -14.18 18.82
CA ASP A 265 21.58 -12.93 19.43
C ASP A 265 20.58 -13.22 20.57
N ASP A 266 21.09 -13.79 21.66
CA ASP A 266 20.26 -14.20 22.79
C ASP A 266 19.57 -13.04 23.51
N ILE A 267 20.15 -11.83 23.44
CA ILE A 267 19.58 -10.62 24.05
C ILE A 267 18.26 -10.27 23.35
N ARG A 268 18.26 -10.11 22.03
CA ARG A 268 17.04 -9.77 21.29
C ARG A 268 16.04 -10.93 21.27
N ALA A 269 16.53 -12.17 21.26
CA ALA A 269 15.66 -13.33 21.43
C ALA A 269 14.90 -13.29 22.77
N ALA A 270 15.58 -12.99 23.88
CA ALA A 270 14.96 -12.86 25.19
C ALA A 270 13.99 -11.67 25.25
N GLN A 271 14.37 -10.51 24.70
CA GLN A 271 13.52 -9.32 24.64
C GLN A 271 12.23 -9.58 23.86
N SER A 272 12.32 -10.24 22.70
CA SER A 272 11.16 -10.61 21.88
C SER A 272 10.20 -11.53 22.65
N ARG A 273 10.72 -12.56 23.33
CA ARG A 273 9.91 -13.46 24.17
C ARG A 273 9.27 -12.72 25.35
N GLN A 274 9.98 -11.80 25.99
CA GLN A 274 9.45 -10.98 27.07
C GLN A 274 8.29 -10.09 26.59
N MET A 275 8.40 -9.50 25.40
CA MET A 275 7.34 -8.70 24.80
C MET A 275 6.10 -9.56 24.50
N ILE A 276 6.27 -10.76 23.93
CA ILE A 276 5.18 -11.72 23.70
C ILE A 276 4.47 -12.04 25.02
N ALA A 277 5.21 -12.42 26.06
CA ALA A 277 4.65 -12.73 27.37
C ALA A 277 3.89 -11.54 27.99
N THR A 278 4.41 -10.32 27.82
CA THR A 278 3.76 -9.08 28.28
C THR A 278 2.44 -8.84 27.56
N ILE A 279 2.41 -9.04 26.23
CA ILE A 279 1.20 -8.90 25.42
C ILE A 279 0.16 -9.94 25.84
N MET A 280 0.53 -11.22 25.91
CA MET A 280 -0.37 -12.30 26.32
C MET A 280 -0.92 -12.11 27.74
N GLY A 281 -0.06 -11.68 28.69
CA GLY A 281 -0.48 -11.38 30.05
C GLY A 281 -1.47 -10.22 30.15
N ARG A 282 -1.30 -9.18 29.31
CA ARG A 282 -2.28 -8.07 29.20
C ARG A 282 -3.59 -8.51 28.58
N THR A 283 -3.54 -9.36 27.55
CA THR A 283 -4.76 -9.92 26.91
C THR A 283 -5.54 -10.82 27.87
N ALA A 284 -4.85 -11.69 28.61
CA ALA A 284 -5.48 -12.56 29.61
C ALA A 284 -6.06 -11.79 30.82
N GLY A 285 -5.48 -10.65 31.18
CA GLY A 285 -6.03 -9.75 32.21
C GLY A 285 -7.18 -8.87 31.72
N GLY A 286 -7.39 -8.74 30.40
CA GLY A 286 -8.39 -7.86 29.78
C GLY A 286 -9.76 -8.52 29.54
N GLU A 287 -9.87 -9.85 29.62
CA GLU A 287 -11.15 -10.57 29.42
C GLU A 287 -12.12 -10.50 30.60
N VAL A 288 -11.73 -9.91 31.74
CA VAL A 288 -12.63 -9.73 32.91
C VAL A 288 -13.32 -8.35 32.92
N ALA A 289 -13.01 -7.45 31.99
CA ALA A 289 -13.60 -6.11 31.99
C ALA A 289 -13.89 -5.58 30.58
N MET A 290 -14.83 -6.18 29.83
CA MET A 290 -15.68 -5.45 28.88
C MET A 290 -16.92 -6.25 28.50
N SER A 291 -17.94 -6.20 29.36
CA SER A 291 -19.33 -6.39 28.95
C SER A 291 -19.90 -5.06 28.40
N LEU A 292 -19.84 -4.90 27.07
CA LEU A 292 -20.71 -4.12 26.15
C LEU A 292 -20.90 -2.58 26.35
N PRO A 293 -21.37 -1.80 25.34
CA PRO A 293 -21.25 -1.89 23.88
C PRO A 293 -20.65 -0.61 23.24
N PHE A 294 -20.19 -0.73 21.99
CA PHE A 294 -19.77 0.39 21.14
C PHE A 294 -21.00 0.93 20.35
N THR A 295 -21.51 2.10 20.71
CA THR A 295 -22.29 2.97 19.81
C THR A 295 -21.83 4.41 20.02
N ALA A 296 -21.32 5.00 18.94
CA ALA A 296 -20.83 6.36 18.92
C ALA A 296 -21.96 7.39 18.82
N GLN A 297 -21.80 8.46 19.60
CA GLN A 297 -22.04 9.86 19.30
C GLN A 297 -23.45 10.48 19.35
N HIS A 298 -23.44 11.63 20.03
CA HIS A 298 -24.38 12.74 20.02
C HIS A 298 -25.00 13.09 18.67
N VAL A 299 -26.30 13.37 18.69
CA VAL A 299 -26.96 14.34 17.80
C VAL A 299 -27.56 15.44 18.68
N CYS A 300 -27.31 16.69 18.31
CA CYS A 300 -27.77 17.89 18.98
C CYS A 300 -28.94 18.53 18.19
N LYS A 301 -29.92 19.11 18.92
CA LYS A 301 -31.03 20.03 18.49
C LYS A 301 -32.19 19.36 17.71
N GLN A 302 -33.48 19.63 17.98
CA GLN A 302 -34.17 20.93 18.06
C GLN A 302 -35.67 20.77 18.49
N ARG A 303 -36.30 21.87 18.96
CA ARG A 303 -37.75 22.18 19.24
C ARG A 303 -38.23 21.96 20.69
N ALA A 304 -38.45 22.98 21.52
CA ALA A 304 -39.46 24.07 21.52
C ALA A 304 -40.83 23.65 22.11
N GLY A 305 -41.26 24.37 23.15
CA GLY A 305 -42.52 24.25 23.93
C GLY A 305 -42.28 23.46 25.24
N ILE A 306 -42.30 24.04 26.44
CA ILE A 306 -43.20 25.03 27.05
C ILE A 306 -42.39 26.07 27.84
#